data_AF-A0A183NXR9-F1
#
_entry.id   AF-A0A183NXR9-F1
#
_cell.length_a   1.000
_cell.length_b   1.000
_cell.length_c   1.000
_cell.angle_alpha   90.00
_cell.angle_beta   90.00
_cell.angle_gamma   90.00
#
_symmetry.space_group_name_H-M   'P 1'
#
loop_
_entity.id
_entity.type
_entity.pdbx_description
1 polymer ?
#
loop_
_entity_poly.entity_id
_entity_poly.type
_entity_poly.pdbx_seq_one_letter_code
_entity_poly.pdbx_strand_id
1 'polypeptide(L)'
;DVLDRIVDKVSSIPEEVGRDAKAVAALQRKHNTFECELARLGSRVEGIVEAANSLLPSYAADKERLICDRRDEVIHAWRQLQCAAEQRKARLHDASDVHRFFSMVRELRLWMDTIRMEMTTKEKPRDVSGVELLMNSHRSLMAEIDAREENFSICLSLGRTLLNRRHPQEEEVRKKCIQLVTEKILLNDQWAERWETLSLLMEVYEFARDAEIADTWLTSQEAYLNNTDLGETLDETLALLKKHFAFERAAATQEERFRELEKLTTVSSSYHSLQ
;
A
#
# COMPACT_ATOMS: atom_id res chain seq x y z
N ASP A 1 15.85 42.83 -33.31
CA ASP A 1 14.42 43.16 -33.43
C ASP A 1 13.58 42.20 -32.57
N VAL A 2 12.26 42.38 -32.37
CA VAL A 2 11.43 41.47 -31.55
C VAL A 2 11.31 40.10 -32.18
N LEU A 3 11.21 40.03 -33.51
CA LEU A 3 11.17 38.76 -34.23
C LEU A 3 12.45 37.96 -34.02
N ASP A 4 13.63 38.59 -34.20
CA ASP A 4 14.92 37.93 -33.98
C ASP A 4 14.99 37.29 -32.59
N ARG A 5 14.56 38.04 -31.57
CA ARG A 5 14.56 37.56 -30.19
C ARG A 5 13.61 36.38 -29.96
N ILE A 6 12.49 36.30 -30.69
CA ILE A 6 11.58 35.15 -30.66
C ILE A 6 12.27 33.94 -31.30
N VAL A 7 12.87 34.12 -32.48
CA VAL A 7 13.57 33.05 -33.22
C VAL A 7 14.76 32.49 -32.43
N ASP A 8 15.56 33.37 -31.82
CA ASP A 8 16.67 32.98 -30.94
C ASP A 8 16.18 32.19 -29.71
N LYS A 9 15.05 32.60 -29.13
CA LYS A 9 14.43 31.87 -28.01
C LYS A 9 13.91 30.50 -28.42
N VAL A 10 13.33 30.34 -29.61
CA VAL A 10 12.91 29.02 -30.13
C VAL A 10 14.13 28.10 -30.26
N SER A 11 15.20 28.61 -30.87
CA SER A 11 16.42 27.84 -31.14
C SER A 11 17.20 27.47 -29.88
N SER A 12 16.96 28.14 -28.75
CA SER A 12 17.65 27.90 -27.49
C SER A 12 16.87 27.01 -26.51
N ILE A 13 15.68 26.51 -26.87
CA ILE A 13 14.93 25.58 -26.02
C ILE A 13 15.67 24.24 -25.94
N PRO A 14 16.15 23.81 -24.75
CA PRO A 14 16.89 22.56 -24.63
C PRO A 14 15.98 21.34 -24.82
N GLU A 15 16.50 20.29 -25.47
CA GLU A 15 15.76 19.03 -25.63
C GLU A 15 15.93 18.07 -24.44
N GLU A 16 17.04 18.13 -23.71
CA GLU A 16 17.38 17.21 -22.61
C GLU A 16 16.37 17.23 -21.46
N VAL A 17 15.77 16.11 -21.06
CA VAL A 17 14.76 16.11 -19.97
C VAL A 17 15.33 15.85 -18.57
N GLY A 18 16.64 15.63 -18.45
CA GLY A 18 17.32 15.27 -17.20
C GLY A 18 17.36 13.76 -16.98
N ARG A 19 18.42 13.28 -16.30
CA ARG A 19 18.68 11.83 -16.10
C ARG A 19 18.14 11.27 -14.79
N ASP A 20 17.81 12.15 -13.84
CA ASP A 20 17.37 11.81 -12.49
C ASP A 20 16.40 12.88 -11.98
N ALA A 21 15.62 12.55 -10.94
CA ALA A 21 14.58 13.43 -10.39
C ALA A 21 15.11 14.83 -10.01
N LYS A 22 16.34 14.91 -9.50
CA LYS A 22 16.97 16.18 -9.09
C LYS A 22 17.32 17.03 -10.32
N ALA A 23 17.86 16.40 -11.36
CA ALA A 23 18.14 17.06 -12.64
C ALA A 23 16.85 17.56 -13.30
N VAL A 24 15.80 16.73 -13.35
CA VAL A 24 14.50 17.13 -13.91
C VAL A 24 13.92 18.32 -13.13
N ALA A 25 13.92 18.28 -11.80
CA ALA A 25 13.44 19.38 -10.97
C ALA A 25 14.22 20.69 -11.20
N ALA A 26 15.54 20.61 -11.40
CA ALA A 26 16.35 21.77 -11.74
C ALA A 26 15.98 22.34 -13.13
N LEU A 27 15.75 21.48 -14.12
CA LEU A 27 15.32 21.87 -15.47
C LEU A 27 13.91 22.47 -15.48
N GLN A 28 12.98 21.92 -14.69
CA GLN A 28 11.64 22.50 -14.50
C GLN A 28 11.72 23.92 -13.92
N ARG A 29 12.55 24.16 -12.89
CA ARG A 29 12.74 25.51 -12.34
C ARG A 29 13.28 26.49 -13.38
N LYS A 30 14.30 26.06 -14.15
CA LYS A 30 14.84 26.86 -15.26
C LYS A 30 13.77 27.15 -16.31
N HIS A 31 12.95 26.16 -16.65
CA HIS A 31 11.86 26.33 -17.62
C HIS A 31 10.78 27.28 -17.10
N ASN A 32 10.42 27.21 -15.83
CA ASN A 32 9.47 28.15 -15.22
C ASN A 32 9.99 29.60 -15.29
N THR A 33 11.30 29.81 -15.05
CA THR A 33 11.92 31.13 -15.26
C THR A 33 11.82 31.58 -16.72
N PHE A 34 12.08 30.66 -17.66
CA PHE A 34 11.90 30.93 -19.09
C PHE A 34 10.45 31.30 -19.44
N GLU A 35 9.44 30.60 -18.90
CA GLU A 35 8.02 30.96 -19.08
C GLU A 35 7.69 32.35 -18.52
N CYS A 36 8.24 32.72 -17.36
CA CYS A 36 8.09 34.08 -16.82
C CYS A 36 8.70 35.14 -17.76
N GLU A 37 9.83 34.85 -18.41
CA GLU A 37 10.40 35.73 -19.43
C GLU A 37 9.55 35.79 -20.69
N LEU A 38 8.94 34.66 -21.10
CA LEU A 38 8.00 34.63 -22.21
C LEU A 38 6.81 35.54 -21.94
N ALA A 39 6.23 35.54 -20.73
CA ALA A 39 5.13 36.44 -20.40
C ALA A 39 5.45 37.91 -20.71
N ARG A 40 6.67 38.37 -20.39
CA ARG A 40 7.12 39.73 -20.72
C ARG A 40 7.29 39.96 -22.21
N LEU A 41 7.76 38.95 -22.95
CA LEU A 41 7.88 39.02 -24.41
C LEU A 41 6.49 39.04 -25.08
N GLY A 42 5.52 38.32 -24.52
CA GLY A 42 4.13 38.31 -24.95
C GLY A 42 3.50 39.68 -24.90
N SER A 43 3.65 40.42 -23.79
CA SER A 43 3.15 41.81 -23.69
C SER A 43 3.76 42.74 -24.75
N ARG A 44 5.01 42.50 -25.18
CA ARG A 44 5.63 43.27 -26.27
C ARG A 44 5.07 42.89 -27.63
N VAL A 45 4.77 41.61 -27.85
CA VAL A 45 4.11 41.14 -29.07
C VAL A 45 2.70 41.73 -29.17
N GLU A 46 1.94 41.71 -28.09
CA GLU A 46 0.61 42.35 -28.00
C GLU A 46 0.69 43.84 -28.37
N GLY A 47 1.64 44.57 -27.80
CA GLY A 47 1.86 45.98 -28.16
C GLY A 47 2.22 46.22 -29.63
N ILE A 48 3.00 45.32 -30.26
CA ILE A 48 3.28 45.40 -31.71
C ILE A 48 2.00 45.17 -32.53
N VAL A 49 1.17 44.21 -32.11
CA VAL A 49 -0.09 43.92 -32.78
C VAL A 49 -1.06 45.09 -32.67
N GLU A 50 -1.20 45.70 -31.49
CA GLU A 50 -2.00 46.90 -31.27
C GLU A 50 -1.51 48.09 -32.11
N ALA A 51 -0.20 48.34 -32.10
CA ALA A 51 0.40 49.42 -32.89
C ALA A 51 0.18 49.19 -34.39
N ALA A 52 0.38 47.98 -34.89
CA ALA A 52 0.11 47.63 -36.29
C ALA A 52 -1.35 47.90 -36.63
N ASN A 53 -2.30 47.41 -35.83
CA ASN A 53 -3.73 47.58 -36.06
C ASN A 53 -4.18 49.06 -36.04
N SER A 54 -3.55 49.89 -35.20
CA SER A 54 -3.80 51.34 -35.15
C SER A 54 -3.25 52.09 -36.37
N LEU A 55 -2.14 51.63 -36.93
CA LEU A 55 -1.53 52.24 -38.11
C LEU A 55 -2.30 51.91 -39.39
N LEU A 56 -2.80 50.69 -39.57
CA LEU A 56 -3.44 50.23 -40.82
C LEU A 56 -4.43 51.23 -41.46
N PRO A 57 -5.37 51.87 -40.73
CA PRO A 57 -6.35 52.78 -41.33
C PRO A 57 -5.76 54.07 -41.95
N SER A 58 -4.52 54.43 -41.60
CA SER A 58 -3.90 55.71 -41.99
C SER A 58 -2.96 55.60 -43.19
N TYR A 59 -2.74 54.40 -43.74
CA TYR A 59 -1.73 54.15 -44.76
C TYR A 59 -2.35 53.67 -46.09
N ALA A 60 -1.67 53.97 -47.20
CA ALA A 60 -2.03 53.46 -48.52
C ALA A 60 -1.74 51.95 -48.65
N ALA A 61 -2.45 51.28 -49.57
CA ALA A 61 -2.49 49.82 -49.72
C ALA A 61 -1.12 49.11 -49.69
N ASP A 62 -0.08 49.66 -50.34
CA ASP A 62 1.26 49.02 -50.36
C ASP A 62 1.93 49.00 -48.97
N LYS A 63 1.76 50.06 -48.18
CA LYS A 63 2.31 50.17 -46.83
C LYS A 63 1.45 49.40 -45.82
N GLU A 64 0.14 49.36 -46.04
CA GLU A 64 -0.78 48.53 -45.27
C GLU A 64 -0.39 47.05 -45.35
N ARG A 65 -0.12 46.55 -46.57
CA ARG A 65 0.31 45.16 -46.80
C ARG A 65 1.62 44.84 -46.06
N LEU A 66 2.62 45.72 -46.14
CA LEU A 66 3.89 45.54 -45.44
C LEU A 66 3.71 45.44 -43.90
N ILE A 67 2.84 46.27 -43.32
CA ILE A 67 2.53 46.27 -41.88
C ILE A 67 1.84 44.96 -41.49
N CYS A 68 0.86 44.51 -42.28
CA CYS A 68 0.18 43.23 -42.07
C CYS A 68 1.15 42.04 -42.15
N ASP A 69 1.96 41.95 -43.20
CA ASP A 69 2.91 40.85 -43.40
C ASP A 69 3.88 40.76 -42.22
N ARG A 70 4.42 41.90 -41.75
CA ARG A 70 5.36 41.91 -40.61
C ARG A 70 4.69 41.58 -39.28
N ARG A 71 3.47 42.09 -39.05
CA ARG A 71 2.67 41.74 -37.86
C ARG A 71 2.40 40.24 -37.81
N ASP A 72 1.97 39.67 -38.94
CA ASP A 72 1.58 38.26 -39.04
C ASP A 72 2.79 37.33 -38.87
N GLU A 73 3.96 37.74 -39.37
CA GLU A 73 5.24 37.05 -39.14
C GLU A 73 5.59 36.99 -37.63
N VAL A 74 5.47 38.12 -36.92
CA VAL A 74 5.70 38.17 -35.46
C VAL A 74 4.69 37.29 -34.70
N ILE A 75 3.41 37.35 -35.07
CA ILE A 75 2.36 36.51 -34.46
C ILE A 75 2.66 35.02 -34.70
N HIS A 76 3.05 34.66 -35.92
CA HIS A 76 3.35 33.28 -36.27
C HIS A 76 4.55 32.75 -35.46
N ALA A 77 5.65 33.49 -35.44
CA ALA A 77 6.83 33.14 -34.65
C ALA A 77 6.52 33.04 -33.15
N TRP A 78 5.69 33.95 -32.63
CA TRP A 78 5.25 33.93 -31.24
C TRP A 78 4.47 32.66 -30.90
N ARG A 79 3.51 32.26 -31.76
CA ARG A 79 2.75 31.01 -31.59
C ARG A 79 3.63 29.78 -31.62
N GLN A 80 4.62 29.74 -32.51
CA GLN A 80 5.59 28.65 -32.56
C GLN A 80 6.39 28.54 -31.26
N LEU A 81 6.86 29.68 -30.72
CA LEU A 81 7.57 29.72 -29.45
C LEU A 81 6.72 29.24 -28.27
N GLN A 82 5.46 29.67 -28.19
CA GLN A 82 4.52 29.19 -27.16
C GLN A 82 4.30 27.68 -27.26
N CYS A 83 4.10 27.17 -28.47
CA CYS A 83 3.92 25.73 -28.70
C CYS A 83 5.17 24.92 -28.28
N ALA A 84 6.36 25.38 -28.67
CA ALA A 84 7.62 24.73 -28.30
C ALA A 84 7.88 24.76 -26.78
N ALA A 85 7.52 25.87 -26.12
CA ALA A 85 7.61 25.99 -24.66
C ALA A 85 6.67 25.00 -23.96
N GLU A 86 5.40 24.92 -24.39
CA GLU A 86 4.43 23.99 -23.79
C GLU A 86 4.82 22.52 -24.03
N GLN A 87 5.29 22.18 -25.23
CA GLN A 87 5.83 20.83 -25.51
C GLN A 87 7.01 20.50 -24.61
N ARG A 88 7.89 21.46 -24.34
CA ARG A 88 9.02 21.28 -23.43
C ARG A 88 8.54 21.07 -21.99
N LYS A 89 7.57 21.85 -21.53
CA LYS A 89 6.94 21.70 -20.21
C LYS A 89 6.35 20.31 -20.02
N ALA A 90 5.55 19.85 -20.99
CA ALA A 90 4.95 18.52 -20.97
C ALA A 90 6.02 17.41 -20.86
N ARG A 91 7.08 17.48 -21.67
CA ARG A 91 8.20 16.53 -21.61
C ARG A 91 8.91 16.52 -20.25
N LEU A 92 9.12 17.69 -19.63
CA LEU A 92 9.72 17.78 -18.29
C LEU A 92 8.78 17.27 -17.19
N HIS A 93 7.47 17.45 -17.34
CA HIS A 93 6.49 16.90 -16.41
C HIS A 93 6.45 15.38 -16.48
N ASP A 94 6.41 14.82 -17.69
CA ASP A 94 6.41 13.38 -17.92
C ASP A 94 7.69 12.71 -17.37
N ALA A 95 8.86 13.32 -17.59
CA ALA A 95 10.12 12.86 -17.01
C ALA A 95 10.10 12.90 -15.46
N SER A 96 9.45 13.91 -14.87
CA SER A 96 9.31 14.00 -13.42
C SER A 96 8.36 12.93 -12.88
N ASP A 97 7.23 12.70 -13.55
CA ASP A 97 6.23 11.71 -13.18
C ASP A 97 6.81 10.29 -13.20
N VAL A 98 7.60 9.93 -14.22
CA VAL A 98 8.19 8.59 -14.31
C VAL A 98 9.23 8.34 -13.21
N HIS A 99 10.05 9.35 -12.87
CA HIS A 99 10.98 9.23 -11.75
C HIS A 99 10.25 9.11 -10.41
N ARG A 100 9.17 9.89 -10.22
CA ARG A 100 8.31 9.79 -9.04
C ARG A 100 7.70 8.40 -8.93
N PHE A 101 7.15 7.88 -10.02
CA PHE A 101 6.60 6.52 -10.07
C PHE A 101 7.63 5.47 -9.64
N PHE A 102 8.83 5.48 -10.21
CA PHE A 102 9.86 4.50 -9.85
C PHE A 102 10.32 4.64 -8.39
N SER A 103 10.36 5.85 -7.83
CA SER A 103 10.64 6.04 -6.40
C SER A 103 9.55 5.41 -5.54
N MET A 104 8.28 5.69 -5.83
CA MET A 104 7.13 5.13 -5.10
C MET A 104 7.12 3.60 -5.16
N VAL A 105 7.38 3.00 -6.32
CA VAL A 105 7.48 1.54 -6.47
C VAL A 105 8.60 0.98 -5.58
N ARG A 106 9.78 1.62 -5.56
CA ARG A 106 10.90 1.19 -4.73
C ARG A 106 10.58 1.29 -3.24
N GLU A 107 9.97 2.39 -2.82
CA GLU A 107 9.57 2.62 -1.42
C GLU A 107 8.54 1.58 -0.96
N LEU A 108 7.50 1.34 -1.76
CA LEU A 108 6.48 0.33 -1.45
C LEU A 108 7.09 -1.08 -1.38
N ARG A 109 8.03 -1.41 -2.27
CA ARG A 109 8.72 -2.71 -2.22
C ARG A 109 9.54 -2.90 -0.96
N LEU A 110 10.36 -1.91 -0.62
CA LEU A 110 11.16 -1.97 0.60
C LEU A 110 10.27 -2.11 1.83
N TRP A 111 9.15 -1.39 1.88
CA TRP A 111 8.18 -1.54 2.96
C TRP A 111 7.54 -2.94 2.98
N MET A 112 7.12 -3.48 1.84
CA MET A 112 6.59 -4.86 1.78
C MET A 112 7.62 -5.88 2.27
N ASP A 113 8.90 -5.71 1.91
CA ASP A 113 9.98 -6.60 2.38
C ASP A 113 10.16 -6.52 3.90
N THR A 114 10.01 -5.33 4.50
CA THR A 114 9.97 -5.18 5.97
C THR A 114 8.81 -5.95 6.59
N ILE A 115 7.59 -5.79 6.08
CA ILE A 115 6.40 -6.50 6.59
C ILE A 115 6.58 -8.02 6.45
N ARG A 116 7.11 -8.50 5.32
CA ARG A 116 7.42 -9.93 5.14
C ARG A 116 8.44 -10.43 6.17
N MET A 117 9.50 -9.66 6.41
CA MET A 117 10.51 -10.02 7.40
C MET A 117 9.88 -10.17 8.78
N GLU A 118 9.07 -9.21 9.20
CA GLU A 118 8.36 -9.24 10.48
C GLU A 118 7.40 -10.44 10.58
N MET A 119 6.63 -10.72 9.51
CA MET A 119 5.76 -11.91 9.43
C MET A 119 6.53 -13.23 9.52
N THR A 120 7.77 -13.29 9.04
CA THR A 120 8.58 -14.53 9.09
C THR A 120 9.30 -14.77 10.41
N THR A 121 9.15 -13.86 11.38
CA THR A 121 9.80 -13.99 12.69
C THR A 121 9.33 -15.28 13.39
N LYS A 122 10.31 -16.14 13.71
CA LYS A 122 10.09 -17.47 14.30
C LYS A 122 10.14 -17.40 15.82
N GLU A 123 9.01 -17.07 16.42
CA GLU A 123 8.81 -17.16 17.86
C GLU A 123 7.99 -18.41 18.19
N LYS A 124 8.44 -19.17 19.20
CA LYS A 124 7.73 -20.37 19.67
C LYS A 124 6.98 -20.03 20.97
N PRO A 125 5.64 -20.08 20.98
CA PRO A 125 4.86 -19.80 22.18
C PRO A 125 5.04 -20.91 23.22
N ARG A 126 4.86 -20.57 24.50
CA ARG A 126 4.98 -21.50 25.63
C ARG A 126 3.62 -21.90 26.21
N ASP A 127 2.64 -21.03 26.04
CA ASP A 127 1.28 -21.14 26.57
C ASP A 127 0.31 -20.36 25.65
N VAL A 128 -0.98 -20.42 25.98
CA VAL A 128 -2.07 -19.71 25.30
C VAL A 128 -1.77 -18.21 25.20
N SER A 129 -1.35 -17.56 26.29
CA SER A 129 -1.03 -16.14 26.31
C SER A 129 0.11 -15.76 25.35
N GLY A 130 1.11 -16.64 25.18
CA GLY A 130 2.14 -16.49 24.18
C GLY A 130 1.60 -16.53 22.75
N VAL A 131 0.63 -17.41 22.45
CA VAL A 131 -0.03 -17.44 21.13
C VAL A 131 -0.86 -16.17 20.91
N GLU A 132 -1.60 -15.70 21.92
CA GLU A 132 -2.39 -14.47 21.83
C GLU A 132 -1.54 -13.25 21.49
N LEU A 133 -0.35 -13.15 22.10
CA LEU A 133 0.60 -12.08 21.80
C LEU A 133 1.04 -12.10 20.34
N LEU A 134 1.38 -13.28 19.80
CA LEU A 134 1.75 -13.44 18.39
C LEU A 134 0.60 -13.07 17.45
N MET A 135 -0.62 -13.49 17.77
CA MET A 135 -1.81 -13.13 16.99
C MET A 135 -2.08 -11.63 17.02
N ASN A 136 -1.94 -10.98 18.17
CA ASN A 136 -2.11 -9.53 18.30
C ASN A 136 -1.07 -8.75 17.49
N SER A 137 0.20 -9.18 17.54
CA SER A 137 1.27 -8.62 16.70
C SER A 137 0.96 -8.80 15.22
N HIS A 138 0.55 -10.00 14.80
CA HIS A 138 0.20 -10.28 13.40
C HIS A 138 -1.01 -9.47 12.91
N ARG A 139 -2.00 -9.23 13.77
CA ARG A 139 -3.14 -8.34 13.47
C ARG A 139 -2.70 -6.89 13.29
N SER A 140 -1.71 -6.43 14.04
CA SER A 140 -1.12 -5.09 13.84
C SER A 140 -0.52 -4.94 12.45
N LEU A 141 0.17 -5.98 11.96
CA LEU A 141 0.71 -5.99 10.58
C LEU A 141 -0.39 -5.84 9.53
N MET A 142 -1.56 -6.44 9.75
CA MET A 142 -2.71 -6.26 8.84
C MET A 142 -3.17 -4.81 8.79
N ALA A 143 -3.29 -4.18 9.96
CA ALA A 143 -3.67 -2.77 10.03
C ALA A 143 -2.66 -1.87 9.32
N GLU A 144 -1.36 -2.20 9.37
CA GLU A 144 -0.33 -1.51 8.58
C GLU A 144 -0.49 -1.74 7.08
N ILE A 145 -0.80 -2.97 6.65
CA ILE A 145 -1.07 -3.29 5.24
C ILE A 145 -2.25 -2.46 4.72
N ASP A 146 -3.36 -2.46 5.45
CA ASP A 146 -4.57 -1.71 5.10
C ASP A 146 -4.29 -0.20 5.05
N ALA A 147 -3.54 0.34 6.00
CA ALA A 147 -3.15 1.75 6.02
C ALA A 147 -2.23 2.16 4.85
N ARG A 148 -1.66 1.20 4.10
CA ARG A 148 -0.85 1.47 2.90
C ARG A 148 -1.63 1.38 1.59
N GLU A 149 -2.91 1.01 1.62
CA GLU A 149 -3.73 0.80 0.43
C GLU A 149 -3.81 2.05 -0.48
N GLU A 150 -3.94 3.23 0.12
CA GLU A 150 -3.98 4.49 -0.62
C GLU A 150 -2.67 4.75 -1.37
N ASN A 151 -1.52 4.43 -0.77
CA ASN A 151 -0.22 4.61 -1.41
C ASN A 151 -0.06 3.72 -2.64
N PHE A 152 -0.52 2.45 -2.58
CA PHE A 152 -0.58 1.58 -3.74
C PHE A 152 -1.48 2.16 -4.83
N SER A 153 -2.66 2.66 -4.45
CA SER A 153 -3.61 3.28 -5.38
C SER A 153 -3.05 4.52 -6.08
N ILE A 154 -2.36 5.40 -5.35
CA ILE A 154 -1.70 6.59 -5.92
C ILE A 154 -0.56 6.16 -6.86
N CYS A 155 0.24 5.17 -6.47
CA CYS A 155 1.34 4.67 -7.31
C CYS A 155 0.83 4.07 -8.62
N LEU A 156 -0.19 3.20 -8.55
CA LEU A 156 -0.77 2.52 -9.71
C LEU A 156 -1.54 3.48 -10.61
N SER A 157 -2.24 4.48 -10.05
CA SER A 157 -2.92 5.51 -10.84
C SER A 157 -1.94 6.40 -11.61
N LEU A 158 -0.80 6.75 -11.02
CA LEU A 158 0.29 7.41 -11.72
C LEU A 158 0.85 6.54 -12.84
N GLY A 159 1.13 5.25 -12.56
CA GLY A 159 1.56 4.29 -13.57
C GLY A 159 0.58 4.19 -14.73
N ARG A 160 -0.73 4.12 -14.47
CA ARG A 160 -1.77 4.12 -15.50
C ARG A 160 -1.80 5.41 -16.31
N THR A 161 -1.59 6.56 -15.66
CA THR A 161 -1.51 7.85 -16.34
C THR A 161 -0.32 7.90 -17.30
N LEU A 162 0.86 7.43 -16.88
CA LEU A 162 2.05 7.32 -17.74
C LEU A 162 1.83 6.40 -18.94
N LEU A 163 1.13 5.27 -18.74
CA LEU A 163 0.77 4.35 -19.82
C LEU A 163 -0.22 4.97 -20.81
N ASN A 164 -1.23 5.69 -20.33
CA ASN A 164 -2.21 6.36 -21.19
C ASN A 164 -1.56 7.45 -22.06
N ARG A 165 -0.52 8.12 -21.54
CA ARG A 165 0.28 9.11 -22.27
C ARG A 165 1.30 8.49 -23.24
N ARG A 166 1.44 7.16 -23.28
CA ARG A 166 2.48 6.44 -24.06
C ARG A 166 3.89 6.95 -23.77
N HIS A 167 4.22 7.02 -22.48
CA HIS A 167 5.54 7.45 -22.05
C HIS A 167 6.65 6.59 -22.69
N PRO A 168 7.83 7.14 -23.04
CA PRO A 168 8.92 6.37 -23.67
C PRO A 168 9.39 5.13 -22.90
N GLN A 169 9.12 5.09 -21.59
CA GLN A 169 9.43 3.97 -20.70
C GLN A 169 8.21 3.11 -20.35
N GLU A 170 7.17 3.11 -21.20
CA GLU A 170 5.89 2.44 -20.92
C GLU A 170 6.03 0.93 -20.64
N GLU A 171 6.97 0.24 -21.28
CA GLU A 171 7.20 -1.19 -21.04
C GLU A 171 7.65 -1.46 -19.60
N GLU A 172 8.63 -0.70 -19.12
CA GLU A 172 9.11 -0.81 -17.74
C GLU A 172 8.06 -0.34 -16.74
N VAL A 173 7.31 0.73 -17.02
CA VAL A 173 6.18 1.16 -16.18
C VAL A 173 5.14 0.05 -16.06
N ARG A 174 4.73 -0.56 -17.18
CA ARG A 174 3.77 -1.67 -17.21
C ARG A 174 4.25 -2.85 -16.38
N LYS A 175 5.50 -3.27 -16.59
CA LYS A 175 6.13 -4.36 -15.84
C LYS A 175 6.13 -4.08 -14.35
N LYS A 176 6.49 -2.87 -13.92
CA LYS A 176 6.49 -2.48 -12.50
C LYS A 176 5.08 -2.44 -11.90
N CYS A 177 4.07 -1.97 -12.63
CA CYS A 177 2.68 -2.02 -12.18
C CYS A 177 2.21 -3.45 -11.93
N ILE A 178 2.45 -4.36 -12.89
CA ILE A 178 2.07 -5.77 -12.77
C ILE A 178 2.79 -6.39 -11.56
N GLN A 179 4.11 -6.23 -11.47
CA GLN A 179 4.89 -6.76 -10.37
C GLN A 179 4.40 -6.23 -9.01
N LEU A 180 4.12 -4.93 -8.89
CA LEU A 180 3.66 -4.33 -7.64
C LEU A 180 2.30 -4.90 -7.20
N VAL A 181 1.37 -5.10 -8.14
CA VAL A 181 0.06 -5.72 -7.85
C VAL A 181 0.24 -7.19 -7.42
N THR A 182 1.07 -7.95 -8.14
CA THR A 182 1.35 -9.35 -7.79
C THR A 182 2.01 -9.48 -6.42
N GLU A 183 3.02 -8.65 -6.12
CA GLU A 183 3.72 -8.63 -4.84
C GLU A 183 2.79 -8.26 -3.68
N LYS A 184 1.82 -7.36 -3.91
CA LYS A 184 0.79 -6.98 -2.93
C LYS A 184 -0.19 -8.11 -2.65
N ILE A 185 -0.67 -8.80 -3.69
CA ILE A 185 -1.57 -9.96 -3.51
C ILE A 185 -0.85 -11.03 -2.71
N LEU A 186 0.39 -11.38 -3.11
CA LEU A 186 1.20 -12.36 -2.40
C LEU A 186 1.45 -11.98 -0.92
N LEU A 187 1.63 -10.68 -0.62
CA LEU A 187 1.78 -10.22 0.77
C LEU A 187 0.53 -10.53 1.61
N ASN A 188 -0.66 -10.30 1.05
CA ASN A 188 -1.93 -10.59 1.73
C ASN A 188 -2.12 -12.10 1.91
N ASP A 189 -1.80 -12.89 0.89
CA ASP A 189 -1.89 -14.36 0.96
C ASP A 189 -0.95 -14.91 2.05
N GLN A 190 0.29 -14.42 2.11
CA GLN A 190 1.26 -14.78 3.16
C GLN A 190 0.78 -14.40 4.56
N TRP A 191 0.14 -13.24 4.69
CA TRP A 191 -0.46 -12.82 5.95
C TRP A 191 -1.59 -13.77 6.36
N ALA A 192 -2.47 -14.14 5.43
CA ALA A 192 -3.61 -15.01 5.68
C ALA A 192 -3.17 -16.43 6.07
N GLU A 193 -2.22 -17.01 5.34
CA GLU A 193 -1.66 -18.34 5.64
C GLU A 193 -1.06 -18.40 7.06
N ARG A 194 -0.32 -17.36 7.46
CA ARG A 194 0.22 -17.26 8.82
C ARG A 194 -0.89 -17.10 9.86
N TRP A 195 -1.94 -16.34 9.56
CA TRP A 195 -3.07 -16.17 10.47
C TRP A 195 -3.81 -17.49 10.73
N GLU A 196 -4.04 -18.29 9.69
CA GLU A 196 -4.62 -19.64 9.82
C GLU A 196 -3.73 -20.54 10.67
N THR A 197 -2.41 -20.52 10.43
CA THR A 197 -1.44 -21.27 11.23
C THR A 197 -1.47 -20.86 12.71
N LEU A 198 -1.51 -19.56 13.01
CA LEU A 198 -1.59 -19.06 14.39
C LEU A 198 -2.92 -19.41 15.06
N SER A 199 -4.01 -19.42 14.29
CA SER A 199 -5.34 -19.81 14.79
C SER A 199 -5.37 -21.30 15.15
N LEU A 200 -4.83 -22.17 14.29
CA LEU A 200 -4.68 -23.59 14.62
C LEU A 200 -3.76 -23.80 15.83
N LEU A 201 -2.68 -23.03 15.92
CA LEU A 201 -1.78 -23.08 17.07
C LEU A 201 -2.50 -22.69 18.36
N MET A 202 -3.40 -21.71 18.31
CA MET A 202 -4.22 -21.32 19.46
C MET A 202 -5.08 -22.49 19.93
N GLU A 203 -5.83 -23.11 19.02
CA GLU A 203 -6.70 -24.26 19.33
C GLU A 203 -5.93 -25.40 20.02
N VAL A 204 -4.72 -25.71 19.53
CA VAL A 204 -3.86 -26.74 20.12
C VAL A 204 -3.43 -26.39 21.55
N TYR A 205 -3.03 -25.14 21.80
CA TYR A 205 -2.58 -24.71 23.12
C TYR A 205 -3.73 -24.57 24.12
N GLU A 206 -4.91 -24.13 23.67
CA GLU A 206 -6.13 -24.12 24.48
C GLU A 206 -6.55 -25.55 24.86
N PHE A 207 -6.55 -26.47 23.89
CA PHE A 207 -6.80 -27.88 24.14
C PHE A 207 -5.81 -28.46 25.16
N ALA A 208 -4.51 -28.24 24.97
CA ALA A 208 -3.49 -28.78 25.87
C ALA A 208 -3.66 -28.27 27.31
N ARG A 209 -3.92 -26.97 27.47
CA ARG A 209 -4.23 -26.35 28.77
C ARG A 209 -5.45 -26.99 29.41
N ASP A 210 -6.54 -27.11 28.65
CA ASP A 210 -7.81 -27.59 29.17
C ASP A 210 -7.76 -29.10 29.50
N ALA A 211 -7.00 -29.88 28.72
CA ALA A 211 -6.71 -31.29 28.99
C ALA A 211 -5.88 -31.45 30.27
N GLU A 212 -4.86 -30.62 30.49
CA GLU A 212 -4.04 -30.66 31.71
C GLU A 212 -4.84 -30.28 32.96
N ILE A 213 -5.75 -29.29 32.84
CA ILE A 213 -6.68 -28.94 33.91
C ILE A 213 -7.63 -30.12 34.21
N ALA A 214 -8.16 -30.77 33.18
CA ALA A 214 -9.04 -31.93 33.34
C ALA A 214 -8.31 -33.13 33.98
N ASP A 215 -7.09 -33.41 33.55
CA ASP A 215 -6.24 -34.49 34.07
C ASP A 215 -5.88 -34.27 35.54
N THR A 216 -5.50 -33.04 35.90
CA THR A 216 -5.24 -32.66 37.29
C THR A 216 -6.48 -32.86 38.16
N TRP A 217 -7.67 -32.49 37.63
CA TRP A 217 -8.92 -32.71 38.34
C TRP A 217 -9.21 -34.21 38.51
N LEU A 218 -9.11 -35.02 37.46
CA LEU A 218 -9.32 -36.47 37.54
C LEU A 218 -8.39 -37.15 38.54
N THR A 219 -7.09 -36.85 38.46
CA THR A 219 -6.07 -37.37 39.38
C THR A 219 -6.41 -37.03 40.84
N SER A 220 -6.93 -35.82 41.10
CA SER A 220 -7.32 -35.42 42.46
C SER A 220 -8.52 -36.22 43.03
N GLN A 221 -9.31 -36.88 42.17
CA GLN A 221 -10.45 -37.70 42.58
C GLN A 221 -10.08 -39.17 42.84
N GLU A 222 -8.94 -39.66 42.35
CA GLU A 222 -8.55 -41.07 42.43
C GLU A 222 -8.51 -41.60 43.87
N ALA A 223 -7.92 -40.84 44.79
CA ALA A 223 -7.82 -41.24 46.20
C ALA A 223 -9.19 -41.38 46.87
N TYR A 224 -10.17 -40.56 46.45
CA TYR A 224 -11.54 -40.66 46.94
C TYR A 224 -12.25 -41.89 46.36
N LEU A 225 -12.13 -42.14 45.06
CA LEU A 225 -12.78 -43.25 44.37
C LEU A 225 -12.20 -44.62 44.73
N ASN A 226 -10.90 -44.68 45.05
CA ASN A 226 -10.23 -45.90 45.50
C ASN A 226 -10.51 -46.25 46.98
N ASN A 227 -11.22 -45.38 47.72
CA ASN A 227 -11.59 -45.68 49.09
C ASN A 227 -12.79 -46.63 49.14
N THR A 228 -12.58 -47.85 49.61
CA THR A 228 -13.64 -48.88 49.79
C THR A 228 -14.26 -48.88 51.17
N ASP A 229 -13.87 -47.96 52.06
CA ASP A 229 -14.47 -47.83 53.39
C ASP A 229 -15.93 -47.38 53.29
N LEU A 230 -16.81 -48.15 53.92
CA LEU A 230 -18.25 -47.88 53.94
C LEU A 230 -18.70 -47.30 55.28
N GLY A 231 -17.81 -47.15 56.27
CA GLY A 231 -18.14 -46.79 57.63
C GLY A 231 -18.71 -47.98 58.42
N GLU A 232 -18.53 -47.95 59.73
CA GLU A 232 -19.00 -48.99 60.65
C GLU A 232 -20.32 -48.59 61.33
N THR A 233 -20.69 -47.31 61.25
CA THR A 233 -21.92 -46.75 61.86
C THR A 233 -22.86 -46.10 60.85
N LEU A 234 -24.13 -45.96 61.24
CA LEU A 234 -25.13 -45.23 60.44
C LEU A 234 -24.70 -43.77 60.18
N ASP A 235 -24.10 -43.12 61.16
CA ASP A 235 -23.66 -41.73 61.00
C ASP A 235 -22.48 -41.61 60.03
N GLU A 236 -21.52 -42.55 60.07
CA GLU A 236 -20.39 -42.62 59.13
C GLU A 236 -20.85 -42.92 57.70
N THR A 237 -21.73 -43.91 57.52
CA THR A 237 -22.31 -44.25 56.20
C THR A 237 -23.08 -43.07 55.60
N LEU A 238 -23.89 -42.35 56.40
CA LEU A 238 -24.59 -41.15 55.94
C LEU A 238 -23.64 -40.00 55.58
N ALA A 239 -22.54 -39.84 56.31
CA ALA A 239 -21.51 -38.86 56.00
C ALA A 239 -20.79 -39.19 54.67
N LEU A 240 -20.47 -40.46 54.42
CA LEU A 240 -19.89 -40.92 53.16
C LEU A 240 -20.85 -40.72 51.98
N LEU A 241 -22.14 -41.00 52.17
CA LEU A 241 -23.17 -40.76 51.15
C LEU A 241 -23.28 -39.27 50.81
N LYS A 242 -23.25 -38.38 51.81
CA LYS A 242 -23.24 -36.93 51.59
C LYS A 242 -22.00 -36.49 50.80
N LYS A 243 -20.83 -37.06 51.09
CA LYS A 243 -19.59 -36.80 50.35
C LYS A 243 -19.71 -37.27 48.89
N HIS A 244 -20.38 -38.39 48.65
CA HIS A 244 -20.64 -38.88 47.29
C HIS A 244 -21.55 -37.96 46.48
N PHE A 245 -22.65 -37.48 47.05
CA PHE A 245 -23.49 -36.48 46.37
C PHE A 245 -22.72 -35.19 46.04
N ALA A 246 -21.77 -34.79 46.89
CA ALA A 246 -20.91 -33.63 46.60
C ALA A 246 -19.97 -33.91 45.41
N PHE A 247 -19.41 -35.12 45.33
CA PHE A 247 -18.60 -35.57 44.20
C PHE A 247 -19.42 -35.60 42.90
N GLU A 248 -20.61 -36.21 42.89
CA GLU A 248 -21.47 -36.27 41.69
C GLU A 248 -21.81 -34.88 41.17
N ARG A 249 -22.12 -33.94 42.08
CA ARG A 249 -22.33 -32.54 41.71
C ARG A 249 -21.09 -31.91 41.12
N ALA A 250 -19.92 -32.14 41.70
CA ALA A 250 -18.66 -31.64 41.16
C ALA A 250 -18.36 -32.23 39.77
N ALA A 251 -18.56 -33.53 39.58
CA ALA A 251 -18.39 -34.20 38.29
C ALA A 251 -19.35 -33.64 37.23
N ALA A 252 -20.61 -33.41 37.57
CA ALA A 252 -21.57 -32.79 36.66
C ALA A 252 -21.13 -31.39 36.18
N THR A 253 -20.45 -30.61 37.04
CA THR A 253 -19.90 -29.31 36.61
C THR A 253 -18.72 -29.41 35.65
N GLN A 254 -18.07 -30.57 35.54
CA GLN A 254 -16.96 -30.79 34.61
C GLN A 254 -17.41 -31.35 33.25
N GLU A 255 -18.67 -31.78 33.11
CA GLU A 255 -19.17 -32.44 31.91
C GLU A 255 -19.03 -31.56 30.65
N GLU A 256 -19.27 -30.25 30.79
CA GLU A 256 -19.10 -29.30 29.68
C GLU A 256 -17.65 -29.23 29.20
N ARG A 257 -16.68 -29.19 30.13
CA ARG A 257 -15.24 -29.18 29.80
C ARG A 257 -14.82 -30.44 29.05
N PHE A 258 -15.27 -31.62 29.49
CA PHE A 258 -14.97 -32.87 28.78
C PHE A 258 -15.61 -32.92 27.39
N ARG A 259 -16.83 -32.38 27.26
CA ARG A 259 -17.52 -32.27 25.96
C ARG A 259 -16.80 -31.31 25.01
N GLU A 260 -16.21 -30.23 25.51
CA GLU A 260 -15.40 -29.30 24.71
C GLU A 260 -14.09 -29.96 24.23
N LEU A 261 -13.39 -30.69 25.11
CA LEU A 261 -12.20 -31.47 24.74
C LEU A 261 -12.49 -32.53 23.67
N GLU A 262 -13.65 -33.18 23.71
CA GLU A 262 -14.11 -34.14 22.69
C GLU A 262 -14.38 -33.47 21.32
N LYS A 263 -14.87 -32.23 21.31
CA LYS A 263 -15.06 -31.47 20.07
C LYS A 263 -13.73 -31.05 19.44
N LEU A 264 -12.78 -30.56 20.23
CA LEU A 264 -11.47 -30.14 19.73
C LEU A 264 -10.67 -31.32 19.14
N THR A 265 -10.83 -32.53 19.70
CA THR A 265 -10.18 -33.75 19.19
C THR A 265 -10.80 -34.29 17.90
N THR A 266 -12.10 -34.13 17.68
CA THR A 266 -12.77 -34.55 16.44
C THR A 266 -12.49 -33.60 15.26
N VAL A 267 -12.38 -32.30 15.53
CA VAL A 267 -11.95 -31.31 14.53
C VAL A 267 -10.50 -31.58 14.10
N SER A 268 -9.58 -31.78 15.04
CA SER A 268 -8.17 -32.09 14.72
C SER A 268 -8.00 -33.42 13.97
N SER A 269 -8.80 -34.44 14.27
CA SER A 269 -8.81 -35.71 13.53
C SER A 269 -9.25 -35.56 12.06
N SER A 270 -10.18 -34.65 11.79
CA SER A 270 -10.67 -34.35 10.44
C SER A 270 -9.62 -33.67 9.56
N TYR A 271 -8.76 -32.82 10.15
CA TYR A 271 -7.63 -32.19 9.46
C TYR A 271 -6.53 -33.20 9.10
N HIS A 272 -6.30 -34.23 9.92
CA HIS A 272 -5.32 -35.28 9.61
C HIS A 272 -5.78 -36.23 8.49
N SER A 273 -7.08 -36.34 8.22
CA SER A 273 -7.62 -37.14 7.10
C SER A 273 -7.62 -36.43 5.74
N LEU A 274 -7.18 -35.17 5.66
CA LEU A 274 -7.14 -34.36 4.44
C LEU A 274 -5.71 -34.10 3.90
N GLN A 275 -4.69 -34.70 4.51
CA GLN A 275 -3.32 -34.82 3.99
C GLN A 275 -3.04 -36.24 3.49
#